data_AF-X1KCX1-F1
#
_entry.id   AF-X1KCX1-F1
#
_cell.length_a   1.000
_cell.length_b   1.000
_cell.length_c   1.000
_cell.angle_alpha   90.00
_cell.angle_beta   90.00
_cell.angle_gamma   90.00
#
_symmetry.space_group_name_H-M   'P 1'
#
loop_
_entity.id
_entity.type
_entity.pdbx_description
1 polymer ?
#
loop_
_entity_poly.entity_id
_entity_poly.type
_entity_poly.pdbx_seq_one_letter_code
_entity_poly.pdbx_strand_id
1 'polypeptide(L)'
;MLKYKRVNIVAPQAGSDNLVDMIAGMAGKNRHIVSIACNAYPTNYLRVYRDAEQIVDCDCVNLTDEAPWLPMDLPLAEGQQVKVGIYAPENYTLTFQITIGYTETG
;
A
#
# COMPACT_ATOMS: atom_id res chain seq x y z
N MET A 1 15.56 -7.34 9.52
CA MET A 1 14.61 -8.48 9.57
C MET A 1 13.40 -8.15 8.70
N LEU A 2 12.87 -9.13 7.94
CA LEU A 2 11.62 -8.95 7.19
C LEU A 2 10.44 -8.90 8.16
N LYS A 3 9.59 -7.89 8.01
CA LYS A 3 8.40 -7.62 8.81
C LYS A 3 7.22 -7.38 7.88
N TYR A 4 6.02 -7.60 8.40
CA TYR A 4 4.79 -7.36 7.66
C TYR A 4 3.89 -6.40 8.42
N LYS A 5 3.20 -5.53 7.68
CA LYS A 5 2.19 -4.63 8.24
C LYS A 5 0.97 -4.62 7.33
N ARG A 6 -0.21 -4.61 7.94
CA ARG A 6 -1.50 -4.54 7.25
C ARG A 6 -2.29 -3.32 7.71
N VAL A 7 -3.02 -2.73 6.78
CA VAL A 7 -4.05 -1.73 7.04
C VAL A 7 -5.34 -2.12 6.36
N ASN A 8 -6.45 -1.57 6.86
CA ASN A 8 -7.78 -1.79 6.31
C ASN A 8 -8.29 -0.49 5.67
N ILE A 9 -8.88 -0.60 4.49
CA ILE A 9 -9.68 0.44 3.82
C ILE A 9 -11.14 0.03 3.95
N VAL A 10 -11.89 0.71 4.81
CA VAL A 10 -13.30 0.38 5.08
C VAL A 10 -14.19 1.18 4.15
N ALA A 11 -15.09 0.48 3.44
CA ALA A 11 -16.11 1.07 2.57
C ALA A 11 -15.58 2.18 1.65
N PRO A 12 -14.60 1.88 0.77
CA PRO A 12 -14.02 2.88 -0.12
C PRO A 12 -15.09 3.52 -0.99
N GLN A 13 -14.95 4.83 -1.15
CA GLN A 13 -15.85 5.67 -1.92
C GLN A 13 -15.38 5.77 -3.37
N ALA A 14 -16.35 5.83 -4.27
CA ALA A 14 -16.15 5.96 -5.70
C ALA A 14 -15.37 7.24 -6.04
N GLY A 15 -14.42 7.13 -6.98
CA GLY A 15 -13.66 8.27 -7.49
C GLY A 15 -12.69 8.89 -6.49
N SER A 16 -12.38 8.19 -5.40
CA SER A 16 -11.43 8.63 -4.36
C SER A 16 -10.36 7.57 -4.13
N ASP A 17 -9.16 8.00 -3.71
CA ASP A 17 -8.02 7.09 -3.44
C ASP A 17 -8.13 6.36 -2.10
N ASN A 18 -9.07 6.76 -1.23
CA ASN A 18 -9.34 6.12 0.08
C ASN A 18 -8.05 5.81 0.88
N LEU A 19 -7.22 6.84 1.09
CA LEU A 19 -5.88 6.70 1.64
C LEU A 19 -5.85 6.49 3.16
N VAL A 20 -4.91 5.66 3.61
CA VAL A 20 -4.55 5.50 5.03
C VAL A 20 -3.03 5.48 5.21
N ASP A 21 -2.59 5.84 6.41
CA ASP A 21 -1.17 5.83 6.76
C ASP A 21 -0.66 4.38 6.90
N MET A 22 0.32 4.01 6.08
CA MET A 22 0.91 2.67 6.11
C MET A 22 2.12 2.62 7.03
N ILE A 23 3.15 3.40 6.75
CA ILE A 23 4.41 3.38 7.50
C ILE A 23 5.14 4.70 7.29
N ALA A 24 5.92 5.12 8.28
CA ALA A 24 6.79 6.28 8.19
C ALA A 24 8.26 5.87 8.35
N GLY A 25 9.17 6.64 7.75
CA GLY A 25 10.58 6.58 8.13
C GLY A 25 10.77 7.13 9.54
N MET A 26 11.68 6.53 10.30
CA MET A 26 11.90 6.85 11.70
C MET A 26 13.40 7.02 11.95
N ALA A 27 13.76 8.00 12.78
CA ALA A 27 15.15 8.24 13.18
C ALA A 27 15.81 6.96 13.69
N GLY A 28 17.03 6.69 13.22
CA GLY A 28 17.80 5.52 13.61
C GLY A 28 17.29 4.19 13.05
N LYS A 29 16.26 4.20 12.18
CA LYS A 29 15.72 2.99 11.53
C LYS A 29 15.75 3.12 10.02
N ASN A 30 16.39 2.16 9.37
CA ASN A 30 16.38 2.02 7.92
C ASN A 30 15.22 1.11 7.54
N ARG A 31 14.09 1.72 7.18
CA ARG A 31 12.91 1.00 6.68
C ARG A 31 12.94 0.95 5.17
N HIS A 32 12.67 -0.23 4.62
CA HIS A 32 12.62 -0.45 3.19
C HIS A 32 11.46 -1.38 2.86
N ILE A 33 10.44 -0.86 2.15
CA ILE A 33 9.32 -1.66 1.66
C ILE A 33 9.79 -2.47 0.44
N VAL A 34 9.63 -3.79 0.52
CA VAL A 34 10.10 -4.76 -0.49
C VAL A 34 8.97 -5.45 -1.23
N SER A 35 7.76 -5.40 -0.70
CA SER A 35 6.57 -5.92 -1.39
C SER A 35 5.29 -5.28 -0.88
N ILE A 36 4.26 -5.31 -1.73
CA ILE A 36 2.90 -4.88 -1.38
C ILE A 36 1.87 -5.82 -2.02
N ALA A 37 0.77 -6.09 -1.32
CA ALA A 37 -0.35 -6.90 -1.78
C ALA A 37 -1.66 -6.27 -1.33
N CYS A 38 -2.73 -6.52 -2.08
CA CYS A 38 -4.09 -6.17 -1.68
C CYS A 38 -5.08 -7.31 -2.00
N ASN A 39 -6.24 -7.31 -1.36
CA ASN A 39 -7.33 -8.25 -1.64
C ASN A 39 -8.49 -7.60 -2.44
N ALA A 40 -8.20 -6.54 -3.20
CA ALA A 40 -9.22 -5.76 -3.87
C ALA A 40 -9.78 -6.42 -5.13
N TYR A 41 -11.01 -6.04 -5.50
CA TYR A 41 -11.71 -6.60 -6.64
C TYR A 41 -11.09 -6.11 -7.96
N PRO A 42 -11.34 -6.82 -9.08
CA PRO A 42 -11.03 -6.31 -10.42
C PRO A 42 -11.57 -4.90 -10.62
N THR A 43 -10.89 -4.05 -11.40
CA THR A 43 -11.21 -2.62 -11.69
C THR A 43 -10.87 -1.62 -10.59
N ASN A 44 -10.42 -2.08 -9.43
CA ASN A 44 -9.85 -1.21 -8.40
C ASN A 44 -8.36 -1.00 -8.63
N TYR A 45 -7.83 0.15 -8.24
CA TYR A 45 -6.40 0.45 -8.39
C TYR A 45 -5.74 0.61 -7.02
N LEU A 46 -4.68 -0.15 -6.79
CA LEU A 46 -3.79 0.04 -5.66
C LEU A 46 -2.98 1.32 -5.89
N ARG A 47 -3.10 2.26 -4.95
CA ARG A 47 -2.35 3.50 -4.94
C ARG A 47 -1.37 3.52 -3.77
N VAL A 48 -0.13 3.94 -4.04
CA VAL A 48 0.88 4.19 -3.00
C VAL A 48 1.42 5.60 -3.18
N TYR A 49 1.48 6.34 -2.08
CA TYR A 49 2.00 7.69 -2.03
C TYR A 49 3.18 7.76 -1.07
N ARG A 50 4.23 8.50 -1.44
CA ARG A 50 5.29 8.95 -0.54
C ARG A 50 5.28 10.47 -0.50
N ASP A 51 5.10 11.07 0.68
CA ASP A 51 5.15 12.52 0.88
C ASP A 51 4.26 13.33 -0.11
N ALA A 52 3.08 12.77 -0.45
CA ALA A 52 2.10 13.26 -1.43
C ALA A 52 2.37 12.97 -2.92
N GLU A 53 3.52 12.40 -3.28
CA GLU A 53 3.77 11.92 -4.64
C GLU A 53 3.20 10.50 -4.82
N GLN A 54 2.36 10.32 -5.84
CA GLN A 54 1.89 8.99 -6.22
C GLN A 54 3.00 8.23 -6.95
N ILE A 55 3.44 7.11 -6.38
CA ILE A 55 4.54 6.29 -6.91
C ILE A 55 4.10 4.93 -7.43
N VAL A 56 2.88 4.49 -7.07
CA VAL A 56 2.28 3.26 -7.60
C VAL A 56 0.87 3.56 -8.08
N ASP A 57 0.58 3.13 -9.30
CA ASP A 57 -0.75 3.00 -9.88
C ASP A 57 -0.84 1.60 -10.49
N CYS A 58 -1.43 0.65 -9.77
CA CYS A 58 -1.51 -0.73 -10.25
C CYS A 58 -2.96 -1.23 -10.16
N ASP A 59 -3.51 -1.71 -11.27
CA ASP A 59 -4.80 -2.41 -11.24
C ASP A 59 -4.66 -3.64 -10.34
N CYS A 60 -5.56 -3.77 -9.37
CA CYS A 60 -5.57 -4.86 -8.40
C CYS A 60 -5.75 -6.22 -9.09
N VAL A 61 -6.33 -6.25 -10.31
CA VAL A 61 -6.44 -7.49 -11.11
C VAL A 61 -5.08 -8.09 -11.47
N ASN A 62 -4.02 -7.28 -11.52
CA ASN A 62 -2.66 -7.75 -11.80
C ASN A 62 -2.03 -8.47 -10.61
N LEU A 63 -2.62 -8.36 -9.42
CA LEU A 63 -2.23 -9.09 -8.21
C LEU A 63 -3.05 -10.38 -8.13
N THR A 64 -2.70 -11.33 -8.99
CA THR A 64 -3.42 -12.60 -9.13
C THR A 64 -3.04 -13.59 -8.02
N ASP A 65 -3.79 -14.69 -7.89
CA ASP A 65 -3.45 -15.78 -6.96
C ASP A 65 -2.04 -16.35 -7.22
N GLU A 66 -1.55 -16.31 -8.46
CA GLU A 66 -0.21 -16.80 -8.84
C GLU A 66 0.90 -15.79 -8.53
N ALA A 67 0.60 -14.48 -8.57
CA ALA A 67 1.53 -13.41 -8.27
C ALA A 67 0.89 -12.36 -7.33
N PRO A 68 0.56 -12.73 -6.07
CA PRO A 68 -0.28 -11.90 -5.21
C PRO A 68 0.46 -10.71 -4.60
N TRP A 69 1.78 -10.62 -4.81
CA TRP A 69 2.63 -9.56 -4.27
C TRP A 69 3.35 -8.82 -5.38
N LEU A 70 3.16 -7.50 -5.42
CA LEU A 70 3.97 -6.60 -6.22
C LEU A 70 5.33 -6.40 -5.53
N PRO A 71 6.45 -6.75 -6.17
CA PRO A 71 7.78 -6.43 -5.67
C PRO A 71 8.01 -4.91 -5.64
N MET A 72 8.70 -4.42 -4.61
CA MET A 72 8.97 -3.01 -4.39
C MET A 72 10.46 -2.80 -4.07
N ASP A 73 10.95 -1.60 -4.37
CA ASP A 73 12.25 -1.09 -3.91
C ASP A 73 12.04 0.35 -3.41
N LEU A 74 11.52 0.48 -2.19
CA LEU A 74 11.13 1.77 -1.61
C LEU A 74 11.78 2.00 -0.24
N PRO A 75 12.99 2.60 -0.21
CA PRO A 75 13.61 3.05 1.03
C PRO A 75 12.87 4.27 1.60
N LEU A 76 12.85 4.36 2.93
CA LEU A 76 12.21 5.45 3.67
C LEU A 76 13.22 6.17 4.55
N ALA A 77 13.47 7.44 4.24
CA ALA A 77 14.25 8.33 5.08
C ALA A 77 13.42 8.87 6.25
N GLU A 78 14.10 9.37 7.29
CA GLU A 78 13.45 10.02 8.42
C GLU A 78 12.53 11.17 7.96
N GLY A 79 11.33 11.22 8.53
CA GLY A 79 10.32 12.22 8.19
C GLY A 79 9.44 11.85 6.99
N GLN A 80 9.81 10.86 6.19
CA GLN A 80 8.99 10.42 5.06
C GLN A 80 7.79 9.59 5.52
N GLN A 81 6.64 9.80 4.88
CA GLN A 81 5.42 9.05 5.15
C GLN A 81 4.93 8.33 3.91
N VAL A 82 4.64 7.04 4.05
CA VAL A 82 3.94 6.24 3.03
C VAL A 82 2.48 6.11 3.40
N LYS A 83 1.63 6.50 2.46
CA LYS A 83 0.19 6.22 2.49
C LYS A 83 -0.15 5.23 1.39
N VAL A 84 -1.13 4.38 1.65
CA VAL A 84 -1.66 3.45 0.67
C VAL A 84 -3.17 3.58 0.62
N GLY A 85 -3.76 3.24 -0.51
CA GLY A 85 -5.20 3.22 -0.65
C GLY A 85 -5.66 2.46 -1.87
N ILE A 86 -6.98 2.42 -2.02
CA ILE A 86 -7.65 1.83 -3.16
C ILE A 86 -8.44 2.94 -3.85
N TYR A 87 -8.07 3.22 -5.10
CA TYR A 87 -8.94 3.98 -5.98
C TYR A 87 -10.05 3.04 -6.47
N ALA A 88 -11.27 3.34 -6.02
CA ALA A 88 -12.45 2.56 -6.32
C ALA A 88 -13.29 3.26 -7.40
N PRO A 89 -13.67 2.58 -8.51
CA PRO A 89 -14.54 3.18 -9.52
C PRO A 89 -16.00 3.29 -9.05
N GLU A 90 -16.38 2.54 -8.02
CA GLU A 90 -17.71 2.51 -7.43
C GLU A 90 -17.65 2.49 -5.90
N ASN A 91 -18.80 2.69 -5.23
CA ASN A 91 -18.87 2.63 -3.78
C ASN A 91 -18.92 1.17 -3.31
N TYR A 92 -18.11 0.83 -2.32
CA TYR A 92 -18.15 -0.49 -1.69
C TYR A 92 -18.64 -0.40 -0.25
N THR A 93 -19.24 -1.48 0.24
CA THR A 93 -19.60 -1.68 1.66
C THR A 93 -18.63 -2.63 2.38
N LEU A 94 -17.69 -3.21 1.65
CA LEU A 94 -16.73 -4.19 2.12
C LEU A 94 -15.47 -3.51 2.66
N THR A 95 -14.62 -4.29 3.34
CA THR A 95 -13.29 -3.85 3.78
C THR A 95 -12.23 -4.47 2.92
N PHE A 96 -11.35 -3.63 2.39
CA PHE A 96 -10.14 -4.05 1.68
C PHE A 96 -8.94 -4.00 2.61
N GLN A 97 -7.96 -4.85 2.34
CA GLN A 97 -6.75 -5.00 3.11
C GLN A 97 -5.59 -4.77 2.18
N ILE A 98 -4.67 -3.91 2.61
CA ILE A 98 -3.38 -3.70 1.96
C ILE A 98 -2.31 -4.16 2.94
N THR A 99 -1.43 -5.04 2.48
CA THR A 99 -0.33 -5.59 3.29
C THR A 99 1.00 -5.26 2.62
N ILE A 100 1.97 -4.78 3.39
CA ILE A 100 3.35 -4.61 2.93
C ILE A 100 4.28 -5.63 3.58
N GLY A 101 5.27 -6.07 2.83
CA GLY A 101 6.51 -6.62 3.35
C GLY A 101 7.56 -5.50 3.41
N TYR A 102 8.25 -5.35 4.54
CA TYR A 102 9.32 -4.37 4.70
C TYR A 102 10.46 -4.91 5.54
N THR A 103 11.67 -4.48 5.24
CA THR A 103 12.83 -4.72 6.11
C THR A 103 13.05 -3.53 7.02
N GLU A 104 13.49 -3.80 8.24
CA GLU A 104 13.93 -2.79 9.20
C GLU A 104 15.28 -3.23 9.77
N THR A 105 16.25 -2.32 9.75
CA THR A 105 17.55 -2.41 10.42
C THR A 105 17.83 -1.12 11.18
N GLY A 106 18.67 -1.19 12.23
CA GLY A 106 18.83 -0.12 13.20
C GLY A 106 18.25 -0.50 14.55
#